data_AF-A0A7X9UKK4-F1
#
_entry.id   AF-A0A7X9UKK4-F1
#
_cell.length_a   1.000
_cell.length_b   1.000
_cell.length_c   1.000
_cell.angle_alpha   90.00
_cell.angle_beta   90.00
_cell.angle_gamma   90.00
#
_symmetry.space_group_name_H-M   'P 1'
#
loop_
_entity.id
_entity.type
_entity.pdbx_description
1 polymer ?
#
loop_
_entity_poly.entity_id
_entity_poly.type
_entity_poly.pdbx_seq_one_letter_code
_entity_poly.pdbx_strand_id
1 'polypeptide(L)' 'MHWVYFSKLYATKFQAGCLAKRMEQDGWIYGYNEPAEVEVYRSRKGRYGVRFIP' A
#
# COMPACT_ATOMS: atom_id res chain seq x y z
N MET A 1 13.24 4.81 9.50
CA MET A 1 12.19 5.80 9.16
C MET A 1 11.56 5.36 7.85
N HIS A 2 10.55 4.50 7.89
CA HIS A 2 10.06 3.83 6.67
C HIS A 2 8.54 3.92 6.58
N TRP A 3 8.04 5.13 6.34
CA TRP A 3 6.66 5.30 5.90
C TRP A 3 6.69 5.78 4.46
N VAL A 4 6.69 4.84 3.52
CA VAL A 4 6.34 5.15 2.14
C VAL A 4 4.82 5.16 2.09
N TYR A 5 4.22 6.29 2.48
CA TYR A 5 2.82 6.54 2.13
C TYR A 5 2.75 6.65 0.62
N PHE A 6 1.99 5.79 -0.05
CA PHE A 6 1.72 6.04 -1.46
C PHE A 6 0.92 7.33 -1.57
N SER A 7 1.39 8.27 -2.38
CA SER A 7 0.95 9.68 -2.38
C SER A 7 -0.52 9.90 -2.80
N LYS A 8 -1.23 8.84 -3.18
CA LYS A 8 -2.59 8.89 -3.70
C LYS A 8 -3.58 8.18 -2.78
N LEU A 9 -4.67 8.88 -2.48
CA LEU A 9 -5.86 8.29 -1.86
C LEU A 9 -6.91 7.97 -2.92
N TYR A 10 -7.57 6.83 -2.76
CA TYR A 10 -8.57 6.28 -3.66
C TYR A 10 -9.98 6.42 -3.10
N ALA A 11 -10.97 6.48 -3.99
CA ALA A 11 -12.36 6.60 -3.60
C ALA A 11 -12.91 5.26 -3.07
N THR A 12 -12.40 4.13 -3.57
CA THR A 12 -12.87 2.80 -3.19
C THR A 12 -11.74 1.92 -2.64
N LYS A 13 -12.12 0.95 -1.79
CA LYS A 13 -11.20 -0.06 -1.26
C LYS A 13 -10.60 -0.91 -2.39
N PHE A 14 -11.38 -1.18 -3.44
CA PHE A 14 -10.94 -1.96 -4.60
C PHE A 14 -9.75 -1.30 -5.31
N GLN A 15 -9.86 -0.01 -5.64
CA GLN A 15 -8.78 0.73 -6.30
C GLN A 15 -7.48 0.73 -5.48
N ALA A 16 -7.59 0.92 -4.16
CA ALA A 16 -6.44 0.84 -3.26
C ALA A 16 -5.89 -0.59 -3.17
N GLY A 17 -6.74 -1.61 -3.21
CA GLY A 17 -6.34 -3.02 -3.22
C GLY A 17 -5.56 -3.42 -4.47
N CYS A 18 -5.93 -2.91 -5.65
CA CYS A 18 -5.15 -3.11 -6.87
C CYS A 18 -3.70 -2.60 -6.72
N LEU A 19 -3.54 -1.42 -6.12
CA LEU A 19 -2.21 -0.87 -5.85
C LEU A 19 -1.44 -1.71 -4.82
N ALA A 20 -2.09 -2.11 -3.72
CA ALA A 20 -1.46 -2.93 -2.69
C ALA A 20 -0.91 -4.24 -3.28
N LYS A 21 -1.70 -4.92 -4.12
CA LYS A 21 -1.24 -6.13 -4.83
C LYS A 21 -0.09 -5.87 -5.80
N ARG A 22 -0.09 -4.74 -6.51
CA ARG A 22 1.03 -4.36 -7.36
C ARG A 22 2.31 -4.14 -6.54
N MET A 23 2.20 -3.50 -5.39
CA MET A 23 3.33 -3.25 -4.48
C MET A 23 3.89 -4.54 -3.87
N GLU A 24 3.03 -5.46 -3.44
CA GLU A 24 3.46 -6.79 -2.99
C GLU A 24 4.27 -7.50 -4.09
N GLN A 25 3.79 -7.45 -5.33
CA GLN A 25 4.45 -8.05 -6.47
C GLN A 25 5.78 -7.35 -6.82
N ASP A 26 5.82 -6.02 -6.77
CA ASP A 26 7.05 -5.25 -7.03
C ASP A 26 8.11 -5.51 -5.94
N GLY A 27 7.72 -5.56 -4.66
CA GLY A 27 8.63 -5.92 -3.56
C GLY A 27 9.25 -7.31 -3.75
N TRP A 28 8.45 -8.26 -4.26
CA TRP A 28 8.91 -9.59 -4.64
C TRP A 28 9.87 -9.58 -5.84
N ILE A 29 9.60 -8.79 -6.88
CA ILE A 29 10.42 -8.72 -8.11
C ILE A 29 11.76 -8.02 -7.87
N TYR A 30 11.78 -6.93 -7.08
CA TYR A 30 12.98 -6.10 -6.91
C TYR A 30 13.88 -6.54 -5.75
N GLY A 31 13.58 -7.66 -5.08
CA GLY A 31 14.48 -8.25 -4.08
C GLY A 31 14.65 -7.40 -2.82
N TYR A 32 13.65 -6.59 -2.45
CA TYR A 32 13.62 -6.03 -1.10
C TYR A 32 13.48 -7.21 -0.13
N ASN A 33 14.54 -7.51 0.62
CA ASN A 33 14.67 -8.68 1.51
C ASN A 33 13.64 -8.75 2.64
N GLU A 34 12.76 -7.76 2.75
CA GLU A 34 11.64 -7.76 3.69
C GLU A 34 10.36 -7.56 2.87
N PRO A 35 9.44 -8.54 2.84
CA PRO A 35 8.10 -8.30 2.35
C PRO A 35 7.44 -7.39 3.39
N ALA A 36 7.63 -6.08 3.25
CA ALA A 36 6.87 -5.12 4.02
C ALA A 36 5.41 -5.35 3.65
N GLU A 37 4.65 -6.00 4.55
CA GLU A 37 3.26 -6.35 4.30
C GLU A 37 2.50 -5.06 3.98
N VAL A 38 1.81 -5.03 2.84
CA VAL A 38 1.16 -3.81 2.36
C VAL A 38 -0.31 -3.83 2.75
N GLU A 39 -0.76 -2.82 3.49
CA GLU A 39 -2.13 -2.73 4.00
C GLU A 39 -2.93 -1.61 3.32
N VAL A 40 -4.19 -1.89 3.01
CA VAL A 40 -5.18 -0.87 2.65
C VAL A 40 -5.84 -0.31 3.91
N TYR A 41 -5.60 0.96 4.22
CA TYR A 41 -6.25 1.66 5.34
C TYR A 41 -7.32 2.63 4.87
N ARG A 42 -8.28 2.96 5.75
CA ARG A 42 -9.28 4.00 5.51
C ARG A 42 -8.90 5.29 6.24
N SER A 43 -8.78 6.38 5.50
CA SER A 43 -8.57 7.72 6.06
C SER A 43 -9.80 8.21 6.82
N ARG A 44 -9.60 9.17 7.74
CA ARG A 44 -10.69 9.83 8.49
C ARG A 44 -11.73 10.50 7.57
N LYS A 45 -11.34 10.89 6.36
CA LYS A 45 -12.22 11.51 5.34
C LYS A 45 -12.89 10.46 4.43
N GLY A 46 -12.80 9.18 4.76
CA GLY A 46 -13.48 8.09 4.07
C GLY A 46 -12.78 7.52 2.83
N ARG A 47 -11.68 8.14 2.36
CA ARG A 47 -10.85 7.64 1.25
C ARG A 47 -9.89 6.54 1.69
N TYR A 48 -9.38 5.76 0.75
CA TYR A 48 -8.50 4.61 1.01
C TYR A 48 -7.07 4.89 0.59
N GLY A 49 -6.10 4.49 1.42
CA GLY A 49 -4.68 4.60 1.11
C GLY A 49 -3.98 3.25 1.29
N VAL A 50 -2.75 3.15 0.80
CA VAL A 50 -1.90 1.97 0.93
C VAL A 50 -0.67 2.36 1.75
N ARG A 51 -0.31 1.53 2.74
CA ARG A 51 0.84 1.72 3.62
C ARG A 51 1.61 0.41 3.78
N PHE A 52 2.89 0.52 4.10
CA PHE A 52 3.69 -0.61 4.53
C PHE A 52 3.52 -0.85 6.03
N ILE A 53 3.41 -2.11 6.42
CA ILE A 53 3.49 -2.60 7.80
C ILE A 53 4.96 -2.97 8.05
N PRO A 54 5.55 -2.52 9.17
CA PRO A 54 6.91 -2.87 9.57
C PRO A 54 7.04 -4.33 10.03
#